data_AF-A0A562C032-F1
#
_entry.id   AF-A0A562C032-F1
#
_cell.length_a   1.000
_cell.length_b   1.000
_cell.length_c   1.000
_cell.angle_alpha   90.00
_cell.angle_beta   90.00
_cell.angle_gamma   90.00
#
_symmetry.space_group_name_H-M   'P 1'
#
loop_
_entity.id
_entity.type
_entity.pdbx_description
1 polymer ?
#
loop_
_entity_poly.entity_id
_entity_poly.type
_entity_poly.pdbx_seq_one_letter_code
_entity_poly.pdbx_strand_id
1 'polypeptide(L)'
;MPVEVHGFWDLAPEPCVVGPHAESDSRLEIGAYVVRGYEELMEVREVTPVSDVPLAWRVIAISDIAPPHLQGPALYVLSGDSLTIADAGQARTYVRCREATARGDEP
;
A
#
# COMPACT_ATOMS: atom_id res chain seq x y z
N MET A 1 -1.83 11.03 4.13
CA MET A 1 -0.79 10.03 3.81
C MET A 1 0.42 10.73 3.18
N PRO A 2 1.68 10.37 3.55
CA PRO A 2 2.88 11.01 2.99
C PRO A 2 3.04 10.66 1.50
N VAL A 3 3.57 11.58 0.70
CA VAL A 3 3.66 11.45 -0.77
C VAL A 3 4.57 10.30 -1.18
N GLU A 4 5.56 10.00 -0.33
CA GLU A 4 6.55 8.95 -0.51
C GLU A 4 5.91 7.55 -0.61
N VAL A 5 4.74 7.33 0.00
CA VAL A 5 4.03 6.04 -0.09
C VAL A 5 2.93 6.03 -1.14
N HIS A 6 2.68 7.15 -1.84
CA HIS A 6 1.62 7.18 -2.87
C HIS A 6 1.96 6.26 -4.04
N GLY A 7 0.94 5.70 -4.68
CA GLY A 7 1.06 4.85 -5.86
C GLY A 7 0.51 3.44 -5.66
N PHE A 8 0.85 2.55 -6.60
CA PHE A 8 0.44 1.15 -6.58
C PHE A 8 1.53 0.29 -5.94
N TRP A 9 1.09 -0.67 -5.13
CA TRP A 9 1.92 -1.60 -4.38
C TRP A 9 1.33 -2.99 -4.48
N ASP A 10 2.15 -4.03 -4.46
CA ASP A 10 1.68 -5.42 -4.45
C ASP A 10 2.58 -6.30 -3.60
N LEU A 11 2.08 -7.46 -3.20
CA LEU A 11 2.72 -8.29 -2.20
C LEU A 11 4.10 -8.78 -2.68
N ALA A 12 5.13 -8.50 -1.88
CA ALA A 12 6.48 -8.99 -2.10
C ALA A 12 6.53 -10.53 -1.98
N PRO A 13 7.51 -11.21 -2.62
CA PRO A 13 8.67 -10.65 -3.33
C PRO A 13 8.47 -10.47 -4.84
N GLU A 14 7.32 -10.86 -5.39
CA GLU A 14 7.12 -10.85 -6.84
C GLU A 14 7.14 -9.42 -7.39
N PRO A 15 7.80 -9.18 -8.54
CA PRO A 15 7.84 -7.85 -9.13
C PRO A 15 6.43 -7.40 -9.53
N CYS A 16 6.01 -6.25 -9.02
CA CYS A 16 4.69 -5.72 -9.35
C CYS A 16 4.69 -4.94 -10.68
N VAL A 17 3.74 -5.28 -11.56
CA VAL A 17 3.46 -4.58 -12.81
C VAL A 17 1.97 -4.19 -12.87
N VAL A 18 1.68 -2.94 -13.20
CA VAL A 18 0.31 -2.46 -13.47
C VAL A 18 0.06 -2.44 -14.98
N GLY A 19 -1.04 -3.07 -15.42
CA GLY A 19 -1.49 -3.08 -16.81
C GLY A 19 -2.98 -3.44 -16.90
N PRO A 20 -3.64 -3.23 -18.06
CA PRO A 20 -5.10 -3.34 -18.21
C PRO A 20 -5.68 -4.74 -17.94
N HIS A 21 -4.85 -5.77 -17.85
CA HIS A 21 -5.26 -7.16 -17.54
C HIS A 21 -4.54 -7.74 -16.31
N ALA A 22 -3.78 -6.93 -15.57
CA ALA A 22 -3.07 -7.39 -14.38
C ALA A 22 -4.00 -7.34 -13.18
N GLU A 23 -4.75 -8.41 -12.94
CA GLU A 23 -5.51 -8.60 -11.70
C GLU A 23 -4.59 -9.05 -10.57
N SER A 24 -4.83 -8.53 -9.37
CA SER A 24 -4.11 -8.92 -8.16
C SER A 24 -4.98 -8.59 -6.96
N ASP A 25 -5.34 -9.64 -6.22
CA ASP A 25 -6.13 -9.53 -4.98
C ASP A 25 -5.32 -8.90 -3.84
N SER A 26 -4.00 -8.81 -4.00
CA SER A 26 -3.09 -8.22 -3.01
C SER A 26 -2.63 -6.80 -3.34
N ARG A 27 -3.06 -6.24 -4.48
CA ARG A 27 -2.68 -4.88 -4.87
C ARG A 27 -3.32 -3.84 -3.95
N LEU A 28 -2.51 -2.87 -3.57
CA LEU A 28 -2.92 -1.66 -2.87
C LEU A 28 -2.66 -0.43 -3.73
N GLU A 29 -3.65 0.45 -3.85
CA GLU A 29 -3.49 1.82 -4.33
C GLU A 29 -3.50 2.76 -3.12
N ILE A 30 -2.39 3.46 -2.88
CA ILE A 30 -2.25 4.40 -1.76
C ILE A 30 -2.32 5.82 -2.32
N GLY A 31 -3.34 6.57 -1.90
CA GLY A 31 -3.50 7.99 -2.20
C GLY A 31 -3.33 8.88 -0.97
N ALA A 32 -3.61 10.18 -1.12
CA ALA A 32 -3.46 11.17 -0.05
C ALA A 32 -4.35 10.89 1.17
N TYR A 33 -5.59 10.44 0.93
CA TYR A 33 -6.65 10.28 1.95
C TYR A 33 -7.30 8.89 1.95
N VAL A 34 -6.89 8.01 1.05
CA VAL A 34 -7.50 6.69 0.90
C VAL A 34 -6.43 5.65 0.59
N VAL A 35 -6.60 4.45 1.11
CA VAL A 35 -5.93 3.23 0.65
C VAL A 35 -7.00 2.31 0.09
N ARG A 36 -6.84 1.87 -1.15
CA ARG A 36 -7.77 0.99 -1.84
C ARG A 36 -7.11 -0.37 -2.06
N GLY A 37 -7.70 -1.41 -1.47
CA GLY A 37 -7.40 -2.80 -1.81
C GLY A 37 -8.39 -3.35 -2.84
N TYR A 38 -8.39 -4.66 -3.03
CA TYR A 38 -9.27 -5.33 -3.99
C TYR A 38 -10.77 -5.17 -3.66
N GLU A 39 -11.17 -5.46 -2.42
CA GLU A 39 -12.56 -5.35 -1.94
C GLU A 39 -12.75 -4.30 -0.83
N GLU A 40 -11.68 -3.60 -0.48
CA GLU A 40 -11.61 -2.77 0.73
C GLU A 40 -11.23 -1.32 0.38
N LEU A 41 -11.93 -0.37 1.00
CA LEU A 41 -11.55 1.03 1.03
C LEU A 41 -11.25 1.45 2.46
N MET A 42 -10.05 1.97 2.68
CA MET A 42 -9.60 2.49 3.95
C MET A 42 -9.46 4.01 3.87
N GLU A 43 -10.28 4.76 4.60
CA GLU A 43 -10.16 6.21 4.70
C GLU A 43 -9.11 6.59 5.75
N VAL A 44 -8.08 7.32 5.32
CA VAL A 44 -6.98 7.75 6.19
C VAL A 44 -7.44 8.87 7.11
N ARG A 45 -7.41 8.64 8.42
CA ARG A 45 -7.83 9.60 9.46
C ARG A 45 -6.68 10.36 10.09
N GLU A 46 -5.58 9.66 10.36
CA GLU A 46 -4.43 10.24 11.04
C GLU A 46 -3.14 9.64 10.49
N VAL A 47 -2.10 10.47 10.40
CA VAL A 47 -0.74 10.05 10.05
C VAL A 47 0.22 10.76 10.99
N THR A 48 0.98 9.99 11.76
CA THR A 48 1.99 10.48 12.70
C THR A 48 3.36 9.97 12.24
N PRO A 49 4.34 10.85 11.96
CA PRO A 49 5.72 10.43 11.74
C PRO A 49 6.28 9.71 12.97
N VAL A 50 7.03 8.63 12.75
CA VAL A 50 7.65 7.80 13.80
C VAL A 50 9.17 7.78 13.66
N SER A 51 9.68 7.77 12.44
CA SER A 51 11.12 7.73 12.14
C SER A 51 11.41 8.36 10.79
N ASP A 52 12.60 8.96 10.65
CA ASP A 52 13.09 9.52 9.38
C ASP A 52 14.07 8.55 8.65
N VAL A 53 14.68 7.59 9.36
CA VAL A 53 15.62 6.61 8.78
C VAL A 53 15.50 5.23 9.48
N PRO A 54 14.83 4.22 8.87
CA PRO A 54 14.02 4.34 7.66
C PRO A 54 12.81 5.24 7.91
N LEU A 55 12.21 5.74 6.83
CA LEU A 55 10.98 6.52 6.92
C LEU A 55 9.86 5.63 7.48
N ALA A 56 9.22 6.08 8.54
CA ALA A 56 8.12 5.35 9.14
C ALA A 56 7.02 6.26 9.69
N TRP A 57 5.78 5.80 9.57
CA TRP A 57 4.60 6.51 10.04
C TRP A 57 3.64 5.55 10.72
N ARG A 58 3.02 6.02 11.81
CA ARG A 58 1.84 5.41 12.39
C ARG A 58 0.63 5.99 11.66
N VAL A 59 -0.19 5.13 11.07
CA VAL A 59 -1.37 5.50 10.30
C VAL A 59 -2.61 4.93 10.96
N ILE A 60 -3.63 5.76 11.15
CA ILE A 60 -4.97 5.31 11.49
C ILE A 60 -5.84 5.46 10.25
N ALA A 61 -6.44 4.36 9.80
CA ALA A 61 -7.40 4.35 8.73
C ALA A 61 -8.66 3.57 9.13
N ILE A 62 -9.81 3.98 8.59
CA ILE A 62 -11.10 3.33 8.82
C ILE A 62 -11.46 2.55 7.57
N SER A 63 -11.55 1.24 7.70
CA SER A 63 -12.04 0.33 6.66
C SER A 63 -13.56 0.42 6.56
N ASP A 64 -14.07 0.38 5.33
CA ASP A 64 -15.50 0.32 5.02
C ASP A 64 -16.11 -1.07 5.28
N ILE A 65 -15.30 -2.13 5.26
CA ILE A 65 -15.75 -3.51 5.46
C ILE A 65 -15.28 -4.14 6.78
N ALA A 66 -14.17 -3.68 7.37
CA ALA A 66 -13.64 -4.30 8.58
C ALA A 66 -14.45 -3.91 9.83
N PRO A 67 -14.81 -4.88 10.70
CA PRO A 67 -15.46 -4.59 11.97
C PRO A 67 -14.66 -3.61 12.85
N PRO A 68 -15.30 -2.70 13.61
CA PRO A 68 -14.60 -1.67 14.39
C PRO A 68 -13.53 -2.18 15.36
N HIS A 69 -13.69 -3.40 15.89
CA HIS A 69 -12.74 -4.01 16.84
C HIS A 69 -11.47 -4.55 16.17
N LEU A 70 -11.46 -4.71 14.85
CA LEU A 70 -10.29 -5.07 14.05
C LEU A 70 -9.61 -3.84 13.44
N GLN A 71 -10.23 -2.66 13.57
CA GLN A 71 -9.62 -1.42 13.13
C GLN A 71 -8.63 -0.93 14.20
N GLY A 72 -7.49 -0.41 13.74
CA GLY A 72 -6.43 0.03 14.63
C GLY A 72 -5.33 0.75 13.88
N PRO A 73 -4.34 1.32 14.60
CA PRO A 73 -3.18 1.90 13.97
C PRO A 73 -2.35 0.81 13.28
N ALA A 74 -1.85 1.13 12.09
CA ALA A 74 -0.83 0.36 11.40
C ALA A 74 0.46 1.18 11.28
N LEU A 75 1.59 0.51 11.36
CA LEU A 75 2.91 1.08 11.11
C LEU A 75 3.29 0.86 9.64
N TYR A 76 3.57 1.94 8.94
CA TYR A 76 4.06 1.96 7.57
C TYR A 76 5.55 2.25 7.62
N VAL A 77 6.38 1.34 7.11
CA VAL A 77 7.84 1.47 7.06
C VAL A 77 8.30 1.40 5.61
N LEU A 78 8.89 2.48 5.11
CA LEU A 78 9.35 2.59 3.74
C LEU A 78 10.87 2.45 3.68
N SER A 79 11.35 1.53 2.85
CA SER A 79 12.76 1.30 2.56
C SER A 79 12.96 1.11 1.06
N GLY A 80 13.39 2.17 0.37
CA GLY A 80 13.48 2.18 -1.09
C GLY A 80 12.12 1.93 -1.75
N ASP A 81 12.03 0.89 -2.58
CA ASP A 81 10.80 0.45 -3.25
C ASP A 81 10.01 -0.61 -2.47
N SER A 82 10.34 -0.82 -1.19
CA SER A 82 9.68 -1.77 -0.30
C SER A 82 8.92 -1.05 0.81
N LEU A 83 7.64 -1.38 0.96
CA LEU A 83 6.76 -0.85 2.01
C LEU A 83 6.29 -1.99 2.89
N THR A 84 6.68 -2.00 4.16
CA THR A 84 6.10 -2.91 5.16
C THR A 84 4.97 -2.21 5.89
N ILE A 85 3.79 -2.82 5.90
CA ILE A 85 2.64 -2.40 6.70
C ILE A 85 2.41 -3.44 7.78
N ALA A 86 2.45 -3.02 9.04
CA ALA A 86 2.24 -3.88 10.20
C ALA A 86 1.12 -3.36 11.10
N ASP A 87 0.18 -4.21 11.45
CA ASP A 87 -0.90 -3.95 12.40
C ASP A 87 -0.81 -4.90 13.62
N ALA A 88 -1.87 -4.99 14.41
CA ALA A 88 -1.90 -5.83 15.61
C ALA A 88 -1.87 -7.35 15.32
N GLY A 89 -2.24 -7.78 14.12
CA GLY A 89 -2.38 -9.19 13.75
C GLY A 89 -1.35 -9.68 12.73
N GLN A 90 -0.83 -8.79 11.88
CA GLN A 90 0.02 -9.17 10.77
C GLN A 90 1.01 -8.08 10.36
N ALA A 91 2.07 -8.50 9.67
CA ALA A 91 2.97 -7.63 8.94
C ALA A 91 3.10 -8.13 7.50
N ARG A 92 2.86 -7.26 6.53
CA ARG A 92 2.98 -7.56 5.11
C ARG A 92 3.93 -6.59 4.44
N THR A 93 4.77 -7.11 3.56
CA THR A 93 5.69 -6.29 2.77
C THR A 93 5.22 -6.25 1.33
N TYR A 94 5.21 -5.05 0.77
CA TYR A 94 4.79 -4.77 -0.59
C TYR A 94 5.96 -4.18 -1.37
N VAL A 95 6.00 -4.45 -2.67
CA VAL A 95 6.91 -3.78 -3.60
C VAL A 95 6.14 -2.75 -4.43
N ARG A 96 6.79 -1.64 -4.75
CA ARG A 96 6.20 -0.61 -5.60
C ARG A 96 6.00 -1.15 -7.01
N CYS A 97 4.80 -0.98 -7.53
CA CYS A 97 4.47 -1.37 -8.88
C CYS A 97 5.09 -0.43 -9.90
N ARG A 98 5.49 -1.02 -11.03
CA ARG A 98 5.92 -0.27 -12.22
C ARG A 98 4.81 -0.33 -13.25
N GLU A 99 4.65 0.71 -14.04
CA GLU A 99 3.79 0.63 -15.23
C GLU A 99 4.37 -0.42 -16.17
N ALA A 100 3.51 -1.24 -16.78
CA ALA A 100 3.93 -2.05 -17.91
C ALA A 100 4.42 -1.09 -19.00
N THR A 101 5.72 -1.09 -19.29
CA THR A 101 6.21 -0.42 -20.48
C THR A 101 5.42 -0.97 -21.65
N ALA A 102 4.67 -0.12 -22.35
CA ALA A 102 3.98 -0.53 -23.56
C ALA A 102 5.04 -1.16 -24.47
N ARG A 103 4.98 -2.48 -24.68
CA ARG A 103 5.70 -3.10 -25.79
C ARG A 103 5.06 -2.55 -27.05
N GLY A 104 5.58 -1.43 -27.55
CA GLY A 104 5.76 -1.29 -28.97
C GLY A 104 6.72 -2.40 -29.39
N ASP A 105 6.16 -3.48 -29.93
CA ASP A 105 6.39 -3.90 -31.31
C ASP A 105 5.68 -5.23 -31.56
N GLU A 106 4.84 -5.19 -32.58
CA GLU A 106 4.23 -6.31 -33.30
C GLU A 106 5.35 -7.12 -34.03
N PRO A 107 5.08 -8.37 -34.43
CA PRO A 107 4.46 -8.56 -35.74
C PRO A 107 3.32 -9.58 -35.78
#